data_AF-A0A093HXC3-F1
#
_entry.id   AF-A0A093HXC3-F1
#
_cell.length_a   1.000
_cell.length_b   1.000
_cell.length_c   1.000
_cell.angle_alpha   90.00
_cell.angle_beta   90.00
_cell.angle_gamma   90.00
#
_symmetry.space_group_name_H-M   'P 1'
#
loop_
_entity.id
_entity.type
_entity.pdbx_description
1 polymer ?
#
loop_
_entity_poly.entity_id
_entity_poly.type
_entity_poly.pdbx_seq_one_letter_code
_entity_poly.pdbx_strand_id
1 'polypeptide(L)'
;AVMSWVQVAISQSSEDIFDEDADEIYLAQKEWNSTMKKRLKEGYRDGIEAGKELALQEGFNQGYRQGAELMVTCGQFRGTLNALLSWCHLNGHDSALSKINHLLDVIGKHEDDMLKYLNSIQEQSHLGDILDFVQDMDLSDTAPAGTECNAVKAGKYGHNGSAGKICRNNGKGDCLQSDCSKAKLCTDPERLTLAWVKEQTVWLVEQLGLSLDILHHVQQL
;
A
#
# COMPACT_ATOMS: atom_id res chain seq x y z
N ALA A 1 82.03 13.82 -37.44
CA ALA A 1 81.54 12.78 -36.52
C ALA A 1 80.37 13.35 -35.74
N VAL A 2 79.15 12.90 -36.02
CA VAL A 2 77.97 13.31 -35.25
C VAL A 2 78.08 12.63 -33.89
N MET A 3 78.03 13.40 -32.80
CA MET A 3 78.28 12.89 -31.46
C MET A 3 77.17 11.91 -31.05
N SER A 4 77.56 10.77 -30.47
CA SER A 4 76.66 9.66 -30.05
C SER A 4 75.45 10.10 -29.23
N TRP A 5 75.58 11.19 -28.47
CA TRP A 5 74.49 11.74 -27.65
C TRP A 5 73.38 12.38 -28.48
N VAL A 6 73.69 12.87 -29.68
CA VAL A 6 72.71 13.41 -30.63
C VAL A 6 71.85 12.27 -31.20
N GLN A 7 72.42 11.08 -31.35
CA GLN A 7 71.68 9.91 -31.83
C GLN A 7 70.79 9.30 -30.74
N VAL A 8 71.18 9.40 -29.47
CA VAL A 8 70.33 9.05 -28.32
C VAL A 8 69.15 10.02 -28.19
N ALA A 9 69.38 11.32 -28.39
CA ALA A 9 68.32 12.33 -28.33
C ALA A 9 67.28 12.20 -29.48
N ILE A 10 67.71 11.76 -30.66
CA ILE A 10 66.81 11.54 -31.82
C ILE A 10 66.04 10.22 -31.71
N SER A 11 66.54 9.24 -30.95
CA SER A 11 65.87 7.94 -30.78
C SER A 11 64.84 7.89 -29.65
N GLN A 12 64.71 8.98 -28.87
CA GLN A 12 63.73 9.10 -27.78
C GLN A 12 62.50 9.96 -28.17
N SER A 13 62.28 10.22 -29.46
CA SER A 13 61.05 10.85 -29.91
C SER A 13 59.94 9.80 -30.05
N SER A 14 59.18 9.57 -28.98
CA SER A 14 57.73 9.22 -28.97
C SER A 14 57.29 8.27 -27.85
N GLU A 15 58.00 8.17 -26.73
CA GLU A 15 57.41 7.55 -25.54
C GLU A 15 56.90 8.70 -24.66
N ASP A 16 55.59 8.91 -24.65
CA ASP A 16 54.94 9.89 -23.80
C ASP A 16 55.01 9.40 -22.34
N ILE A 17 55.99 9.90 -21.59
CA ILE A 17 56.31 9.44 -20.23
C ILE A 17 55.26 9.91 -19.21
N PHE A 18 54.40 10.86 -19.59
CA PHE A 18 53.30 11.36 -18.79
C PHE A 18 52.00 11.24 -19.60
N ASP A 19 51.27 10.15 -19.40
CA ASP A 19 49.90 10.01 -19.89
C ASP A 19 49.01 10.94 -19.05
N GLU A 20 48.96 12.23 -19.42
CA GLU A 20 48.19 13.28 -18.75
C GLU A 20 46.70 12.91 -18.64
N ASP A 21 46.21 12.11 -19.59
CA ASP A 21 44.83 11.62 -19.66
C ASP A 21 44.59 10.34 -18.82
N ALA A 22 45.63 9.56 -18.48
CA ALA A 22 45.48 8.35 -17.67
C ALA A 22 44.92 8.63 -16.28
N ASP A 23 45.34 9.74 -15.67
CA ASP A 23 44.88 10.15 -14.35
C ASP A 23 43.40 10.62 -14.40
N GLU A 24 43.00 11.29 -15.49
CA GLU A 24 41.61 11.71 -15.70
C GLU A 24 40.68 10.52 -15.99
N ILE A 25 41.12 9.57 -16.84
CA ILE A 25 40.36 8.35 -17.14
C ILE A 25 40.21 7.48 -15.89
N TYR A 26 41.25 7.36 -15.08
CA TYR A 26 41.19 6.61 -13.82
C TYR A 26 40.25 7.29 -12.80
N LEU A 27 40.29 8.62 -12.71
CA LEU A 27 39.37 9.37 -11.86
C LEU A 27 37.92 9.20 -12.33
N ALA A 28 37.65 9.33 -13.63
CA ALA A 28 36.33 9.12 -14.21
C ALA A 28 35.81 7.70 -13.95
N GLN A 29 36.66 6.67 -14.08
CA GLN A 29 36.30 5.29 -13.79
C GLN A 29 36.00 5.06 -12.30
N LYS A 30 36.75 5.71 -11.41
CA LYS A 30 36.51 5.66 -9.96
C LYS A 30 35.20 6.33 -9.58
N GLU A 31 34.92 7.50 -10.14
CA GLU A 31 33.67 8.24 -9.93
C GLU A 31 32.47 7.47 -10.48
N TRP A 32 32.61 6.87 -11.67
CA TRP A 32 31.58 6.00 -12.24
C TRP A 32 31.29 4.80 -11.34
N ASN A 33 32.33 4.09 -10.88
CA ASN A 33 32.17 2.95 -9.97
C ASN A 33 31.51 3.35 -8.65
N SER A 34 31.91 4.48 -8.06
CA SER A 34 31.32 5.01 -6.83
C SER A 34 29.85 5.35 -7.04
N THR A 35 29.54 6.05 -8.12
CA THR A 35 28.17 6.46 -8.48
C THR A 35 27.29 5.24 -8.74
N MET A 36 27.82 4.23 -9.44
CA MET A 36 27.08 3.00 -9.72
C MET A 36 26.77 2.22 -8.43
N LYS A 37 27.76 2.05 -7.54
CA LYS A 37 27.55 1.43 -6.22
C LYS A 37 26.51 2.19 -5.38
N LYS A 38 26.53 3.53 -5.44
CA LYS A 38 25.54 4.37 -4.75
C LYS A 38 24.14 4.14 -5.31
N ARG A 39 23.98 4.16 -6.64
CA ARG A 39 22.68 3.95 -7.30
C ARG A 39 22.08 2.56 -7.02
N LEU A 40 22.90 1.51 -6.93
CA LEU A 40 22.43 0.17 -6.56
C LEU A 40 21.85 0.15 -5.15
N LYS A 41 22.56 0.74 -4.18
CA LYS A 41 22.11 0.82 -2.78
C LYS A 41 20.85 1.68 -2.63
N GLU A 42 20.80 2.81 -3.34
CA GLU A 42 19.64 3.69 -3.37
C GLU A 42 18.42 2.98 -3.98
N GLY A 43 18.59 2.30 -5.12
CA GLY A 43 17.51 1.54 -5.76
C GLY A 43 16.95 0.42 -4.88
N TYR A 44 17.80 -0.28 -4.12
CA TYR A 44 17.33 -1.30 -3.17
C TYR A 44 16.52 -0.69 -2.02
N ARG A 45 17.02 0.39 -1.41
CA ARG A 45 16.31 1.10 -0.34
C ARG A 45 14.96 1.63 -0.83
N ASP A 46 14.95 2.26 -2.00
CA ASP A 46 13.74 2.81 -2.60
C ASP A 46 12.74 1.70 -2.96
N GLY A 47 13.22 0.54 -3.41
CA GLY A 47 12.39 -0.64 -3.67
C GLY A 47 11.74 -1.22 -2.41
N ILE A 48 12.48 -1.31 -1.30
CA ILE A 48 11.92 -1.72 -0.01
C ILE A 48 10.86 -0.74 0.45
N GLU A 49 11.17 0.56 0.40
CA GLU A 49 10.25 1.58 0.88
C GLU A 49 8.96 1.60 0.06
N ALA A 50 9.07 1.53 -1.27
CA ALA A 50 7.91 1.41 -2.16
C ALA A 50 7.08 0.15 -1.87
N GLY A 51 7.73 -0.98 -1.55
CA GLY A 51 7.05 -2.21 -1.16
C GLY A 51 6.28 -2.07 0.15
N LYS A 52 6.87 -1.42 1.16
CA LYS A 52 6.22 -1.13 2.45
C LYS A 52 5.01 -0.22 2.26
N GLU A 53 5.17 0.85 1.49
CA GLU A 53 4.10 1.80 1.21
C GLU A 53 2.94 1.13 0.48
N LEU A 54 3.21 0.31 -0.54
CA LEU A 54 2.18 -0.45 -1.26
C LEU A 54 1.42 -1.41 -0.34
N ALA A 55 2.13 -2.17 0.50
CA ALA A 55 1.50 -3.09 1.44
C ALA A 55 0.65 -2.36 2.49
N LEU A 56 1.16 -1.24 3.01
CA LEU A 56 0.43 -0.39 3.95
C LEU A 56 -0.84 0.20 3.32
N GLN A 57 -0.74 0.72 2.11
CA GLN A 57 -1.87 1.32 1.42
C GLN A 57 -2.95 0.28 1.10
N GLU A 58 -2.58 -0.93 0.71
CA GLU A 58 -3.54 -2.01 0.48
C GLU A 58 -4.26 -2.39 1.78
N GLY A 59 -3.52 -2.54 2.88
CA GLY A 59 -4.10 -2.78 4.21
C GLY A 59 -5.05 -1.67 4.65
N PHE A 60 -4.66 -0.40 4.43
CA PHE A 60 -5.51 0.76 4.72
C PHE A 60 -6.78 0.74 3.87
N ASN A 61 -6.66 0.53 2.56
CA ASN A 61 -7.81 0.50 1.65
C ASN A 61 -8.80 -0.60 2.03
N GLN A 62 -8.29 -1.78 2.41
CA GLN A 62 -9.11 -2.90 2.86
C GLN A 62 -9.83 -2.57 4.18
N GLY A 63 -9.09 -2.09 5.18
CA GLY A 63 -9.66 -1.71 6.48
C GLY A 63 -10.68 -0.58 6.36
N TYR A 64 -10.38 0.45 5.56
CA TYR A 64 -11.30 1.55 5.28
C TYR A 64 -12.59 1.07 4.62
N ARG A 65 -12.49 0.21 3.60
CA ARG A 65 -13.68 -0.33 2.91
C ARG A 65 -14.57 -1.11 3.87
N GLN A 66 -13.98 -2.03 4.64
CA GLN A 66 -14.73 -2.86 5.60
C GLN A 66 -15.35 -2.00 6.71
N GLY A 67 -14.57 -1.10 7.32
CA GLY A 67 -15.06 -0.22 8.37
C GLY A 67 -16.15 0.73 7.88
N ALA A 68 -16.00 1.30 6.68
CA ALA A 68 -17.01 2.17 6.08
C ALA A 68 -18.30 1.40 5.74
N GLU A 69 -18.21 0.24 5.09
CA GLU A 69 -19.37 -0.58 4.73
C GLU A 69 -20.21 -0.94 5.97
N LEU A 70 -19.54 -1.25 7.07
CA LEU A 70 -20.17 -1.59 8.35
C LEU A 70 -20.78 -0.38 9.06
N MET A 71 -20.08 0.75 9.08
CA MET A 71 -20.47 1.91 9.89
C MET A 71 -21.46 2.84 9.18
N VAL A 72 -21.58 2.79 7.85
CA VAL A 72 -22.49 3.65 7.07
C VAL A 72 -23.93 3.52 7.55
N THR A 73 -24.42 2.29 7.75
CA THR A 73 -25.81 2.05 8.18
C THR A 73 -26.06 2.58 9.60
N CYS A 74 -25.13 2.36 10.53
CA CYS A 74 -25.21 2.93 11.88
C CYS A 74 -25.25 4.47 11.84
N GLY A 75 -24.38 5.07 11.03
CA GLY A 75 -24.34 6.52 10.81
C GLY A 75 -25.64 7.07 10.23
N GLN A 76 -26.27 6.35 9.30
CA GLN A 76 -27.57 6.73 8.73
C GLN A 76 -28.70 6.68 9.76
N PHE A 77 -28.78 5.62 10.57
CA PHE A 77 -29.78 5.55 11.64
C PHE A 77 -29.55 6.63 12.70
N ARG A 78 -28.30 6.84 13.11
CA ARG A 78 -27.94 7.89 14.05
C ARG A 78 -28.28 9.28 13.52
N GLY A 79 -27.99 9.56 12.25
CA GLY A 79 -28.35 10.81 11.59
C GLY A 79 -29.88 11.01 11.55
N THR A 80 -30.61 9.98 11.14
CA THR A 80 -32.07 10.00 11.05
C THR A 80 -32.72 10.21 12.41
N LEU A 81 -32.30 9.47 13.44
CA LEU A 81 -32.84 9.60 14.79
C LEU A 81 -32.51 10.95 15.42
N ASN A 82 -31.33 11.52 15.16
CA ASN A 82 -31.01 12.87 15.63
C ASN A 82 -31.83 13.96 14.90
N ALA A 83 -32.13 13.77 13.62
CA ALA A 83 -33.04 14.63 12.88
C ALA A 83 -34.46 14.55 13.46
N LEU A 84 -34.96 13.34 13.73
CA LEU A 84 -36.24 13.12 14.41
C LEU A 84 -36.27 13.72 15.81
N LEU A 85 -35.19 13.57 16.59
CA LEU A 85 -35.06 14.15 17.92
C LEU A 85 -35.18 15.68 17.86
N SER A 86 -34.44 16.30 16.94
CA SER A 86 -34.47 17.75 16.74
C SER A 86 -35.86 18.23 16.32
N TRP A 87 -36.53 17.50 15.43
CA TRP A 87 -37.90 17.80 15.02
C TRP A 87 -38.89 17.66 16.18
N CYS A 88 -38.77 16.61 17.00
CA CYS A 88 -39.64 16.42 18.17
C CYS A 88 -39.47 17.54 19.21
N HIS A 89 -38.24 18.00 19.47
CA HIS A 89 -37.99 19.15 20.35
C HIS A 89 -38.68 20.43 19.86
N LEU A 90 -38.70 20.67 18.54
CA LEU A 90 -39.32 21.86 17.95
C LEU A 90 -40.86 21.80 17.97
N ASN A 91 -41.44 20.60 17.89
CA ASN A 91 -42.88 20.41 17.77
C ASN A 91 -43.57 19.96 19.09
N GLY A 92 -42.82 19.88 20.21
CA GLY A 92 -43.38 19.57 21.53
C GLY A 92 -43.80 18.10 21.71
N HIS A 93 -43.20 17.17 20.97
CA HIS A 93 -43.49 15.73 21.05
C HIS A 93 -42.64 15.02 22.12
N ASP A 94 -42.81 15.41 23.39
CA ASP A 94 -41.99 14.92 24.51
C ASP A 94 -42.11 13.40 24.73
N SER A 95 -43.24 12.80 24.36
CA SER A 95 -43.48 11.36 24.49
C SER A 95 -42.60 10.50 23.56
N ALA A 96 -42.11 11.06 22.45
CA ALA A 96 -41.25 10.38 21.50
C ALA A 96 -39.76 10.53 21.84
N LEU A 97 -39.38 11.55 22.63
CA LEU A 97 -37.98 11.83 22.96
C LEU A 97 -37.32 10.70 23.73
N SER A 98 -38.01 10.12 24.71
CA SER A 98 -37.46 9.01 25.50
C SER A 98 -37.21 7.77 24.63
N LYS A 99 -38.10 7.48 23.69
CA LYS A 99 -37.96 6.38 22.72
C LYS A 99 -36.80 6.62 21.76
N ILE A 100 -36.68 7.83 21.23
CA ILE A 100 -35.58 8.19 20.30
C ILE A 100 -34.23 8.11 21.01
N ASN A 101 -34.12 8.64 22.25
CA ASN A 101 -32.89 8.54 23.04
C ASN A 101 -32.53 7.09 23.37
N HIS A 102 -33.51 6.23 23.65
CA HIS A 102 -33.27 4.80 23.83
C HIS A 102 -32.73 4.15 22.55
N LEU A 103 -33.31 4.45 21.38
CA LEU A 103 -32.79 3.92 20.11
C LEU A 103 -31.37 4.41 19.79
N LEU A 104 -31.07 5.67 20.10
CA LEU A 104 -29.71 6.23 19.97
C LEU A 104 -28.71 5.51 20.88
N ASP A 105 -29.08 5.18 22.12
CA ASP A 105 -28.24 4.39 23.03
C ASP A 105 -28.00 2.96 22.52
N VAL A 106 -29.05 2.30 21.99
CA VAL A 106 -28.92 0.96 21.39
C VAL A 106 -27.96 0.98 20.19
N ILE A 107 -28.07 1.97 19.31
CA ILE A 107 -27.15 2.12 18.17
C ILE A 107 -25.74 2.42 18.66
N GLY A 108 -25.57 3.32 19.63
CA GLY A 108 -24.24 3.64 20.18
C GLY A 108 -23.53 2.40 20.75
N LYS A 109 -24.25 1.56 21.49
CA LYS A 109 -23.71 0.27 21.97
C LYS A 109 -23.35 -0.68 20.84
N HIS A 110 -24.20 -0.75 19.82
CA HIS A 110 -23.93 -1.56 18.63
C HIS A 110 -22.68 -1.08 17.88
N GLU A 111 -22.51 0.24 17.68
CA GLU A 111 -21.30 0.85 17.11
C GLU A 111 -20.04 0.46 17.91
N ASP A 112 -20.09 0.59 19.23
CA ASP A 112 -18.97 0.26 20.12
C ASP A 112 -18.60 -1.23 20.04
N ASP A 113 -19.58 -2.12 19.99
CA ASP A 113 -19.35 -3.56 19.90
C ASP A 113 -18.77 -3.96 18.53
N MET A 114 -19.21 -3.32 17.46
CA MET A 114 -18.61 -3.48 16.13
C MET A 114 -17.16 -3.00 16.09
N LEU A 115 -16.85 -1.86 16.73
CA LEU A 115 -15.48 -1.34 16.80
C LEU A 115 -14.56 -2.28 17.58
N LYS A 116 -15.03 -2.85 18.71
CA LYS A 116 -14.27 -3.86 19.46
C LYS A 116 -14.00 -5.10 18.61
N TYR A 117 -15.00 -5.56 17.86
CA TYR A 117 -14.84 -6.70 16.95
C TYR A 117 -13.78 -6.42 15.89
N LEU A 118 -13.85 -5.27 15.20
CA LEU A 118 -12.88 -4.88 14.18
C LEU A 118 -11.45 -4.82 14.73
N ASN A 119 -11.26 -4.27 15.93
CA ASN A 119 -9.95 -4.20 16.56
C ASN A 119 -9.38 -5.59 16.91
N SER A 120 -10.23 -6.56 17.27
CA SER A 120 -9.77 -7.93 17.59
C SER A 120 -9.34 -8.75 16.37
N ILE A 121 -9.78 -8.39 15.16
CA ILE A 121 -9.33 -9.04 13.92
C ILE A 121 -7.88 -8.65 13.58
N GLN A 122 -7.47 -7.41 13.90
CA GLN A 122 -6.16 -6.87 13.53
C GLN A 122 -5.00 -7.53 14.29
N GLU A 123 -5.24 -8.06 15.48
CA GLU A 123 -4.22 -8.57 16.40
C GLU A 123 -3.54 -9.88 15.93
N GLN A 124 -4.08 -10.55 14.89
CA GLN A 124 -3.55 -11.84 14.41
C GLN A 124 -2.42 -11.73 13.38
N SER A 125 -2.06 -10.52 12.95
CA SER A 125 -1.06 -10.33 11.90
C SER A 125 0.33 -10.17 12.52
N HIS A 126 1.06 -11.27 12.70
CA HIS A 126 2.46 -11.32 13.16
C HIS A 126 3.45 -10.71 12.13
N LEU A 127 3.23 -9.45 11.73
CA LEU A 127 4.06 -8.73 10.77
C LEU A 127 5.44 -8.38 11.33
N GLY A 128 5.56 -8.29 12.67
CA GLY A 128 6.84 -8.02 13.35
C GLY A 128 7.88 -9.08 13.05
N ASP A 129 7.46 -10.35 13.00
CA ASP A 129 8.38 -11.47 12.80
C ASP A 129 8.95 -11.47 11.38
N ILE A 130 8.14 -11.10 10.37
CA ILE A 130 8.56 -11.08 8.95
C ILE A 130 9.54 -9.93 8.68
N LEU A 131 9.34 -8.77 9.29
CA LEU A 131 10.18 -7.59 9.05
C LEU A 131 11.60 -7.79 9.59
N ASP A 132 11.74 -8.50 10.71
CA ASP A 132 13.04 -8.79 11.33
C ASP A 132 13.88 -9.73 10.45
N PHE A 133 13.26 -10.72 9.78
CA PHE A 133 13.94 -11.59 8.81
C PHE A 133 14.45 -10.85 7.56
N VAL A 134 13.75 -9.82 7.09
CA VAL A 134 14.16 -9.04 5.92
C VAL A 134 15.31 -8.10 6.24
N GLN A 135 15.38 -7.61 7.49
CA GLN A 135 16.49 -6.78 7.98
C GLN A 135 17.81 -7.58 8.04
N ASP A 136 17.74 -8.91 8.21
CA ASP A 136 18.90 -9.82 8.36
C ASP A 136 19.38 -10.45 7.04
N MET A 137 18.75 -10.14 5.89
CA MET A 137 19.30 -10.50 4.59
C MET A 137 20.47 -9.56 4.23
N ASP A 138 21.66 -9.89 4.74
CA ASP A 138 22.92 -9.22 4.40
C ASP A 138 23.23 -9.38 2.90
N LEU A 139 22.85 -8.38 2.09
CA LEU A 139 23.23 -8.26 0.67
C LEU A 139 24.68 -7.76 0.54
N SER A 140 25.62 -8.46 1.15
CA SER A 140 27.04 -8.20 0.93
C SER A 140 27.42 -8.71 -0.46
N ASP A 141 27.64 -7.75 -1.38
CA ASP A 141 28.11 -7.97 -2.75
C ASP A 141 29.31 -8.94 -2.81
N THR A 142 29.04 -10.19 -3.17
CA THR A 142 30.06 -11.07 -3.79
C THR A 142 29.59 -11.46 -5.19
N ALA A 143 29.38 -10.45 -6.03
CA ALA A 143 29.65 -10.66 -7.45
C ALA A 143 31.18 -10.85 -7.56
N PRO A 144 31.68 -12.02 -8.00
CA PRO A 144 33.11 -12.24 -8.10
C PRO A 144 33.70 -11.24 -9.10
N ALA A 145 34.50 -10.33 -8.58
CA ALA A 145 35.38 -9.52 -9.39
C ALA A 145 36.36 -10.45 -10.13
N GLY A 146 36.37 -10.36 -11.45
CA GLY A 146 37.41 -10.97 -12.28
C GLY A 146 36.95 -12.18 -13.09
N THR A 147 36.46 -11.95 -14.29
CA THR A 147 36.82 -12.81 -15.42
C THR A 147 37.24 -11.89 -16.55
N GLU A 148 38.55 -11.80 -16.75
CA GLU A 148 39.15 -11.15 -17.90
C GLU A 148 38.55 -11.75 -19.17
N CYS A 149 37.83 -10.94 -19.94
CA CYS A 149 37.42 -11.30 -21.29
C CYS A 149 38.64 -11.22 -22.19
N ASN A 150 39.40 -12.31 -22.27
CA ASN A 150 40.44 -12.47 -23.28
C ASN A 150 39.79 -12.53 -24.67
N ALA A 151 39.98 -11.47 -25.45
CA ALA A 151 39.60 -11.42 -26.85
C ALA A 151 40.51 -12.35 -27.67
N VAL A 152 40.00 -13.52 -28.06
CA VAL A 152 40.53 -14.29 -29.20
C VAL A 152 39.39 -14.69 -30.13
N LYS A 153 39.69 -14.56 -31.42
CA LYS A 153 38.78 -14.38 -32.55
C LYS A 153 37.99 -15.62 -32.98
N ALA A 154 36.82 -15.30 -33.54
CA ALA A 154 36.19 -15.90 -34.72
C ALA A 154 35.38 -17.21 -34.57
N GLY A 155 34.07 -17.08 -34.82
CA GLY A 155 33.18 -18.18 -35.17
C GLY A 155 31.74 -17.69 -35.35
N LYS A 156 31.39 -17.24 -36.57
CA LYS A 156 30.01 -16.93 -37.01
C LYS A 156 29.05 -18.06 -36.64
N TYR A 157 27.87 -17.76 -36.10
CA TYR A 157 26.56 -18.29 -36.54
C TYR A 157 25.40 -17.59 -35.81
N GLY A 158 24.40 -17.13 -36.59
CA GLY A 158 22.97 -17.19 -36.23
C GLY A 158 22.41 -16.19 -35.21
N HIS A 159 21.86 -15.09 -35.74
CA HIS A 159 20.97 -14.12 -35.11
C HIS A 159 19.83 -14.78 -34.28
N ASN A 160 19.78 -14.58 -32.95
CA ASN A 160 18.52 -14.59 -32.18
C ASN A 160 18.72 -14.01 -30.77
N GLY A 161 17.86 -13.08 -30.32
CA GLY A 161 17.92 -12.55 -28.96
C GLY A 161 17.20 -11.22 -28.75
N SER A 162 15.97 -11.11 -29.24
CA SER A 162 15.06 -10.00 -28.93
C SER A 162 14.80 -9.90 -27.43
N ALA A 163 15.02 -8.70 -26.88
CA ALA A 163 14.34 -8.08 -25.73
C ALA A 163 14.00 -8.99 -24.52
N GLY A 164 14.87 -8.98 -23.51
CA GLY A 164 14.64 -9.57 -22.19
C GLY A 164 13.84 -8.65 -21.25
N LYS A 165 12.52 -8.59 -21.48
CA LYS A 165 11.41 -8.41 -20.53
C LYS A 165 11.57 -7.43 -19.36
N ILE A 166 11.05 -6.24 -19.59
CA ILE A 166 10.18 -5.51 -18.64
C ILE A 166 9.09 -6.50 -18.18
N CYS A 167 8.98 -6.77 -16.87
CA CYS A 167 7.85 -7.49 -16.31
C CYS A 167 6.61 -6.58 -16.33
N ARG A 168 5.98 -6.52 -17.50
CA ARG A 168 4.65 -5.97 -17.73
C ARG A 168 3.66 -7.12 -17.54
N ASN A 169 3.10 -7.24 -16.35
CA ASN A 169 2.00 -8.14 -16.03
C ASN A 169 0.69 -7.59 -16.61
N ASN A 170 0.47 -7.84 -17.90
CA ASN A 170 -0.87 -7.93 -18.46
C ASN A 170 -1.18 -9.41 -18.69
N GLY A 171 -1.95 -10.01 -17.78
CA GLY A 171 -2.35 -11.41 -17.83
C GLY A 171 -3.31 -11.72 -16.71
N LYS A 172 -4.57 -11.91 -17.09
CA LYS A 172 -5.74 -12.17 -16.26
C LYS A 172 -5.66 -13.57 -15.60
N GLY A 173 -5.96 -13.64 -14.30
CA GLY A 173 -6.13 -14.85 -13.48
C GLY A 173 -4.84 -15.27 -12.77
N ASP A 174 -4.73 -15.40 -11.45
CA ASP A 174 -5.70 -15.43 -10.37
C ASP A 174 -5.49 -14.21 -9.47
N CYS A 175 -6.54 -13.42 -9.26
CA CYS A 175 -6.67 -12.77 -7.96
C CYS A 175 -6.90 -13.95 -7.01
N LEU A 176 -5.90 -14.28 -6.16
CA LEU A 176 -6.19 -15.06 -4.96
C LEU A 176 -7.30 -14.28 -4.28
N GLN A 177 -8.53 -14.78 -4.47
CA GLN A 177 -9.68 -14.31 -3.73
C GLN A 177 -9.30 -14.53 -2.29
N SER A 178 -8.82 -13.45 -1.68
CA SER A 178 -8.95 -13.24 -0.25
C SER A 178 -10.46 -13.12 -0.02
N ASP A 179 -11.14 -14.27 -0.10
CA ASP A 179 -12.38 -14.56 0.59
C ASP A 179 -12.07 -14.71 2.09
N CYS A 180 -11.13 -13.91 2.60
CA CYS A 180 -10.86 -13.81 4.00
C CYS A 180 -12.00 -12.98 4.60
N SER A 181 -12.72 -13.62 5.52
CA SER A 181 -13.64 -13.05 6.49
C SER A 181 -14.98 -12.46 6.05
N LYS A 182 -15.37 -12.44 4.77
CA LYS A 182 -16.75 -11.99 4.40
C LYS A 182 -17.86 -12.82 5.09
N ALA A 183 -17.60 -14.11 5.34
CA ALA A 183 -18.56 -15.02 5.98
C ALA A 183 -18.62 -14.91 7.52
N LYS A 184 -17.67 -14.22 8.17
CA LYS A 184 -17.63 -14.06 9.64
C LYS A 184 -18.07 -12.69 10.14
N LEU A 185 -18.20 -11.72 9.23
CA LEU A 185 -18.50 -10.32 9.50
C LEU A 185 -20.00 -10.01 9.57
N CYS A 186 -20.85 -11.03 9.46
CA CYS A 186 -22.29 -10.88 9.54
C CYS A 186 -22.82 -11.91 10.53
N THR A 187 -22.55 -11.68 11.81
CA THR A 187 -23.19 -12.45 12.86
C THR A 187 -24.69 -12.09 12.82
N ASP A 188 -25.56 -13.09 12.70
CA ASP A 188 -27.03 -12.99 12.79
C ASP A 188 -27.54 -11.91 13.78
N PRO A 189 -27.02 -11.78 15.03
CA PRO A 189 -27.41 -10.74 15.97
C PRO A 189 -27.22 -9.29 15.51
N GLU A 190 -26.21 -8.97 14.71
CA GLU A 190 -25.92 -7.59 14.27
C GLU A 190 -26.98 -7.11 13.26
N ARG A 191 -27.34 -7.97 12.31
CA ARG A 191 -28.46 -7.73 11.40
C ARG A 191 -29.77 -7.62 12.16
N LEU A 192 -29.95 -8.42 13.22
CA LEU A 192 -31.16 -8.39 14.03
C LEU A 192 -31.30 -7.07 14.82
N THR A 193 -30.21 -6.52 15.37
CA THR A 193 -30.25 -5.22 16.06
C THR A 193 -30.61 -4.08 15.13
N LEU A 194 -29.98 -3.98 13.96
CA LEU A 194 -30.29 -2.92 12.99
C LEU A 194 -31.68 -3.08 12.38
N ALA A 195 -32.11 -4.31 12.08
CA ALA A 195 -33.47 -4.58 11.62
C ALA A 195 -34.51 -4.18 12.67
N TRP A 196 -34.25 -4.49 13.95
CA TRP A 196 -35.12 -4.06 15.04
C TRP A 196 -35.16 -2.54 15.17
N VAL A 197 -34.01 -1.86 15.13
CA VAL A 197 -33.94 -0.38 15.15
C VAL A 197 -34.73 0.23 13.99
N LYS A 198 -34.63 -0.37 12.79
CA LYS A 198 -35.37 0.05 11.61
C LYS A 198 -36.88 -0.03 11.85
N GLU A 199 -37.38 -1.17 12.32
CA GLU A 199 -38.81 -1.36 12.63
C GLU A 199 -39.29 -0.34 13.67
N GLN A 200 -38.51 -0.09 14.73
CA GLN A 200 -38.86 0.91 15.74
C GLN A 200 -38.87 2.34 15.17
N THR A 201 -37.93 2.66 14.28
CA THR A 201 -37.85 3.98 13.65
C THR A 201 -39.02 4.21 12.70
N VAL A 202 -39.41 3.19 11.91
CA VAL A 202 -40.61 3.23 11.06
C VAL A 202 -41.86 3.48 11.90
N TRP A 203 -42.02 2.72 12.99
CA TRP A 203 -43.16 2.90 13.88
C TRP A 203 -43.20 4.30 14.51
N LEU A 204 -42.05 4.86 14.91
CA LEU A 204 -41.98 6.23 15.41
C LEU A 204 -42.39 7.26 14.36
N VAL A 205 -41.94 7.12 13.11
CA VAL A 205 -42.30 8.03 12.01
C VAL A 205 -43.80 8.01 11.75
N GLU A 206 -44.43 6.84 11.77
CA GLU A 206 -45.89 6.69 11.65
C GLU A 206 -46.65 7.34 12.82
N GLN A 207 -46.19 7.13 14.06
CA GLN A 207 -46.81 7.72 15.25
C GLN A 207 -46.73 9.26 15.27
N LEU A 208 -45.66 9.82 14.71
CA LEU A 208 -45.46 11.26 14.61
C LEU A 208 -46.21 11.89 13.43
N GLY A 209 -46.85 11.08 12.58
CA GLY A 209 -47.61 11.56 11.42
C GLY A 209 -46.74 12.27 10.38
N LEU A 210 -45.47 11.87 10.25
CA LEU A 210 -44.51 12.46 9.32
C LEU A 210 -44.80 12.05 7.87
N SER A 211 -44.21 12.79 6.91
CA SER A 211 -44.46 12.57 5.49
C SER A 211 -44.06 11.17 5.02
N LEU A 212 -44.75 10.68 3.98
CA LEU A 212 -44.47 9.39 3.36
C LEU A 212 -43.04 9.29 2.81
N ASP A 213 -42.44 10.42 2.43
CA ASP A 213 -41.06 10.49 1.96
C ASP A 213 -40.05 10.10 3.06
N ILE A 214 -40.33 10.51 4.30
CA ILE A 214 -39.49 10.16 5.46
C ILE A 214 -39.64 8.66 5.78
N LEU A 215 -40.87 8.14 5.70
CA LEU A 215 -41.13 6.72 5.88
C LEU A 215 -40.37 5.87 4.85
N HIS A 216 -40.44 6.28 3.58
CA HIS A 216 -39.73 5.61 2.49
C HIS A 216 -38.21 5.70 2.67
N HIS A 217 -37.68 6.83 3.14
CA HIS A 217 -36.25 6.96 3.45
C HIS A 217 -35.80 5.95 4.51
N VAL A 218 -36.52 5.83 5.63
CA VAL A 218 -36.18 4.86 6.69
C VAL A 218 -36.31 3.41 6.22
N GLN A 219 -37.25 3.13 5.32
CA GLN A 219 -37.40 1.80 4.74
C GLN A 219 -36.25 1.40 3.79
N GLN A 220 -35.54 2.38 3.23
CA GLN A 220 -34.38 2.14 2.36
C GLN A 220 -33.05 1.94 3.11
N LEU A 221 -33.01 2.25 4.41
CA LEU A 221 -31.88 1.97 5.30
C LEU A 221 -31.77 0.48 5.65
#